data_AF-A0A7J4EDU8-F1
#
_entry.id   AF-A0A7J4EDU8-F1
#
_cell.length_a   1.000
_cell.length_b   1.000
_cell.length_c   1.000
_cell.angle_alpha   90.00
_cell.angle_beta   90.00
_cell.angle_gamma   90.00
#
_symmetry.space_group_name_H-M   'P 1'
#
loop_
_entity.id
_entity.type
_entity.pdbx_description
1 polymer ?
#
loop_
_entity_poly.entity_id
_entity_poly.type
_entity_poly.pdbx_seq_one_letter_code
_entity_poly.pdbx_strand_id
1 'polypeptide(L)'
;PIYYVEEEGRVYFCSEKKGLYDTGGKIRSIPPGKIMRVNKEGLSIHQGVIIERPQIDITDFDEAVTLYKNAITEAVEKMLRGVDKVGMIFSGGVDSVLIAKLISDFGCNLRCYCVGTKDSEDIKNAEKVAKDLGLNLRVIKIDERKVARIIPEIIETIELNGLLQVEVAVPMYLAAKAASEDGIKVMFNGQGADELFAGYWWYKNVVREESFLKLHDKLWEDIDLAYDDTLEREDKVTMANSVELRVPYLDRNVVQCAMRISPRLKIKDDEDSTRKWVHRGVAAMLGVPQYTAYREKDMAQSGSGVHDIVKRVAEGYFEGKRVEAVELADKGSNYRYLDDDYGTPEMWAYMREITEVNQCLE
;
A
#
# COMPACT_ATOMS: atom_id res chain seq x y z
N PRO A 1 2.70 10.24 -8.83
CA PRO A 1 4.09 10.72 -8.71
C PRO A 1 4.35 11.87 -9.69
N ILE A 2 5.41 12.65 -9.47
CA ILE A 2 5.91 13.59 -10.47
C ILE A 2 7.44 13.67 -10.39
N TYR A 3 8.07 13.48 -11.54
CA TYR A 3 9.51 13.51 -11.73
C TYR A 3 9.90 14.62 -12.70
N TYR A 4 11.13 15.10 -12.58
CA TYR A 4 11.65 16.13 -13.46
C TYR A 4 13.15 15.97 -13.74
N VAL A 5 13.58 16.56 -14.86
CA VAL A 5 14.97 16.69 -15.29
C VAL A 5 15.21 18.14 -15.69
N GLU A 6 16.33 18.70 -15.25
CA GLU A 6 16.82 20.01 -15.68
C GLU A 6 18.14 19.79 -16.42
N GLU A 7 18.16 20.06 -17.72
CA GLU A 7 19.30 19.80 -18.61
C GLU A 7 19.40 20.90 -19.67
N GLU A 8 20.59 21.46 -19.88
CA GLU A 8 20.86 22.53 -20.86
C GLU A 8 19.86 23.73 -20.83
N GLY A 9 19.37 24.09 -19.65
CA GLY A 9 18.39 25.19 -19.49
C GLY A 9 16.96 24.84 -19.93
N ARG A 10 16.66 23.56 -20.17
CA ARG A 10 15.31 23.02 -20.38
C ARG A 10 14.89 22.24 -19.14
N VAL A 11 13.58 22.23 -18.88
CA VAL A 11 12.96 21.43 -17.82
C VAL A 11 11.95 20.47 -18.45
N TYR A 12 12.14 19.18 -18.22
CA TYR A 12 11.21 18.12 -18.57
C TYR A 12 10.55 17.61 -17.28
N PHE A 13 9.26 17.26 -17.34
CA PHE A 13 8.58 16.64 -16.22
C PHE A 13 7.64 15.54 -16.72
N CYS A 14 7.49 14.48 -15.93
CA CYS A 14 6.62 13.35 -16.25
C CYS A 14 6.08 12.72 -14.96
N SER A 15 4.94 12.05 -15.06
CA SER A 15 4.36 11.28 -13.93
C SER A 15 5.17 10.02 -13.60
N GLU A 16 5.91 9.49 -14.58
CA GLU A 16 6.74 8.29 -14.49
C GLU A 16 8.17 8.60 -14.97
N LYS A 17 9.19 7.98 -14.36
CA LYS A 17 10.60 8.22 -14.73
C LYS A 17 10.90 7.79 -16.15
N LYS A 18 10.25 6.75 -16.66
CA LYS A 18 10.44 6.18 -18.00
C LYS A 18 10.15 7.16 -19.12
N GLY A 19 9.26 8.13 -18.88
CA GLY A 19 9.03 9.24 -19.81
C GLY A 19 10.19 10.25 -19.88
N LEU A 20 11.22 10.09 -19.05
CA LEU A 20 12.38 10.98 -18.95
C LEU A 20 13.72 10.26 -19.22
N TYR A 21 13.75 8.94 -19.46
CA TYR A 21 15.01 8.18 -19.64
C TYR A 21 15.86 8.73 -20.80
N ASP A 22 15.23 9.12 -21.92
CA ASP A 22 15.92 9.66 -23.09
C ASP A 22 16.45 11.10 -22.93
N THR A 23 16.22 11.74 -21.78
CA THR A 23 16.67 13.12 -21.55
C THR A 23 18.16 13.22 -21.22
N GLY A 24 18.82 12.12 -20.83
CA GLY A 24 20.24 12.07 -20.46
C GLY A 24 20.62 12.80 -19.16
N GLY A 25 19.69 13.52 -18.53
CA GLY A 25 19.89 14.25 -17.29
C GLY A 25 19.46 13.46 -16.05
N LYS A 26 19.89 13.92 -14.87
CA LYS A 26 19.57 13.25 -13.60
C LYS A 26 18.10 13.45 -13.24
N ILE A 27 17.32 12.36 -13.25
CA ILE A 27 15.91 12.34 -12.83
C ILE A 27 15.78 12.59 -11.33
N ARG A 28 14.87 13.48 -10.95
CA ARG A 28 14.56 13.84 -9.55
C ARG A 28 13.05 13.77 -9.30
N SER A 29 12.65 13.44 -8.09
CA SER A 29 11.24 13.49 -7.66
C SER A 29 10.94 14.84 -6.99
N ILE A 30 9.70 15.33 -7.14
CA ILE A 30 9.22 16.48 -6.35
C ILE A 30 8.64 15.94 -5.04
N PRO A 31 9.17 16.33 -3.87
CA PRO A 31 8.65 15.83 -2.60
C PRO A 31 7.17 16.23 -2.38
N PRO A 32 6.38 15.41 -1.66
CA PRO A 32 5.00 15.75 -1.33
C PRO A 32 4.87 17.11 -0.64
N GLY A 33 3.79 17.83 -0.96
CA GLY A 33 3.51 19.15 -0.38
C GLY A 33 4.41 20.28 -0.88
N LYS A 34 5.32 20.03 -1.83
CA LYS A 34 6.13 21.07 -2.49
C LYS A 34 5.51 21.52 -3.82
N ILE A 35 5.89 22.72 -4.27
CA ILE A 35 5.55 23.28 -5.57
C ILE A 35 6.83 23.58 -6.33
N MET A 36 6.97 23.01 -7.52
CA MET A 36 8.03 23.38 -8.46
C MET A 36 7.57 24.55 -9.33
N ARG A 37 8.34 25.64 -9.33
CA ARG A 37 8.13 26.81 -10.18
C ARG A 37 9.24 26.88 -11.21
N VAL A 38 8.85 26.93 -12.49
CA VAL A 38 9.76 27.12 -13.63
C VAL A 38 9.42 28.45 -14.29
N ASN A 39 10.41 29.34 -14.41
CA ASN A 39 10.27 30.63 -15.06
C ASN A 39 11.55 30.97 -15.85
N LYS A 40 11.65 32.21 -16.36
CA LYS A 40 12.85 32.68 -17.10
C LYS A 40 14.14 32.75 -16.26
N GLU A 41 14.02 32.74 -14.93
CA GLU A 41 15.14 32.81 -13.98
C GLU A 41 15.66 31.40 -13.63
N GLY A 42 14.90 30.36 -13.97
CA GLY A 42 15.26 28.95 -13.75
C GLY A 42 14.19 28.17 -12.99
N LEU A 43 14.64 27.08 -12.37
CA LEU A 43 13.83 26.18 -11.56
C LEU A 43 13.99 26.50 -10.07
N SER A 44 12.87 26.53 -9.35
CA SER A 44 12.86 26.64 -7.88
C SER A 44 11.77 25.78 -7.25
N ILE A 45 12.02 25.26 -6.05
CA ILE A 45 11.06 24.44 -5.29
C ILE A 45 10.69 25.17 -4.01
N HIS A 46 9.40 25.38 -3.81
CA HIS A 46 8.83 26.10 -2.68
C HIS A 46 7.93 25.18 -1.85
N GLN A 47 7.70 25.52 -0.58
CA GLN A 47 6.67 24.84 0.21
C GLN A 47 5.29 25.21 -0.35
N GLY A 48 4.46 24.20 -0.65
CA GLY A 48 3.08 24.38 -1.07
C GLY A 48 2.12 24.19 0.08
N VAL A 49 1.93 22.95 0.50
CA VAL A 49 1.03 22.56 1.59
C VAL A 49 1.85 22.05 2.76
N ILE A 50 1.55 22.52 3.96
CA ILE A 50 2.10 21.98 5.20
C ILE A 50 0.98 21.22 5.90
N ILE A 51 1.25 19.97 6.28
CA ILE A 51 0.39 19.22 7.17
C ILE A 51 0.78 19.60 8.59
N GLU A 52 -0.14 20.25 9.30
CA GLU A 52 0.06 20.57 10.71
C GLU A 52 0.15 19.28 11.53
N ARG A 53 1.08 19.21 12.48
CA ARG A 53 1.17 18.09 13.43
C ARG A 53 0.37 18.46 14.67
N PRO A 54 -0.83 17.92 14.86
CA PRO A 54 -1.67 18.24 16.00
C PRO A 54 -1.07 17.65 17.28
N GLN A 55 -1.46 18.19 18.42
CA GLN A 55 -1.15 17.59 19.71
C GLN A 55 -1.99 16.32 19.92
N ILE A 56 -1.45 15.37 20.68
CA ILE A 56 -2.21 14.23 21.17
C ILE A 56 -3.14 14.75 22.27
N ASP A 57 -4.44 14.79 21.98
CA ASP A 57 -5.47 15.29 22.90
C ASP A 57 -6.67 14.34 23.05
N ILE A 58 -6.79 13.31 22.20
CA ILE A 58 -7.85 12.30 22.31
C ILE A 58 -7.32 11.09 23.09
N THR A 59 -7.83 10.93 24.32
CA THR A 59 -7.37 9.90 25.26
C THR A 59 -8.48 8.94 25.72
N ASP A 60 -9.73 9.26 25.41
CA ASP A 60 -10.87 8.38 25.62
C ASP A 60 -11.13 7.50 24.38
N PHE A 61 -11.42 6.21 24.61
CA PHE A 61 -11.57 5.24 23.52
C PHE A 61 -12.84 5.46 22.71
N ASP A 62 -13.97 5.74 23.38
CA ASP A 62 -15.27 5.89 22.73
C ASP A 62 -15.33 7.21 21.94
N GLU A 63 -14.71 8.26 22.47
CA GLU A 63 -14.46 9.52 21.76
C GLU A 63 -13.61 9.27 20.50
N ALA A 64 -12.48 8.56 20.64
CA ALA A 64 -11.60 8.24 19.52
C ALA A 64 -12.33 7.47 18.41
N VAL A 65 -13.10 6.43 18.78
CA VAL A 65 -13.92 5.65 17.84
C VAL A 65 -14.95 6.55 17.15
N THR A 66 -15.65 7.41 17.90
CA THR A 66 -16.69 8.28 17.34
C THR A 66 -16.12 9.30 16.35
N LEU A 67 -15.06 10.00 16.73
CA LEU A 67 -14.41 11.00 15.88
C LEU A 67 -13.81 10.38 14.63
N TYR A 68 -13.09 9.25 14.79
CA TYR A 68 -12.50 8.56 13.65
C TYR A 68 -13.56 8.01 12.70
N LYS A 69 -14.64 7.40 13.21
CA LYS A 69 -15.79 6.92 12.41
C LYS A 69 -16.33 8.03 11.52
N ASN A 70 -16.56 9.21 12.08
CA ASN A 70 -17.09 10.34 11.32
C ASN A 70 -16.11 10.78 10.22
N ALA A 71 -14.82 10.92 10.56
CA ALA A 71 -13.79 11.31 9.61
C ALA A 71 -13.64 10.32 8.44
N ILE A 72 -13.60 9.01 8.72
CA ILE A 72 -13.45 8.00 7.66
C ILE A 72 -14.71 7.85 6.81
N THR A 73 -15.89 8.01 7.41
CA THR A 73 -17.17 7.98 6.68
C THR A 73 -17.25 9.14 5.69
N GLU A 74 -16.91 10.37 6.14
CA GLU A 74 -16.88 11.56 5.28
C GLU A 74 -15.81 11.45 4.18
N ALA A 75 -14.63 10.90 4.49
CA ALA A 75 -13.58 10.67 3.51
C ALA A 75 -14.04 9.74 2.39
N VAL A 76 -14.67 8.60 2.74
CA VAL A 76 -15.23 7.66 1.75
C VAL A 76 -16.34 8.32 0.94
N GLU A 77 -17.29 9.00 1.58
CA GLU A 77 -18.39 9.69 0.87
C GLU A 77 -17.84 10.70 -0.15
N LYS A 78 -16.88 11.53 0.26
CA LYS A 78 -16.22 12.51 -0.62
C LYS A 78 -15.56 11.83 -1.81
N MET A 79 -14.87 10.72 -1.58
CA MET A 79 -14.21 9.93 -2.62
C MET A 79 -15.18 9.13 -3.49
N LEU A 80 -16.48 9.07 -3.18
CA LEU A 80 -17.51 8.46 -4.03
C LEU A 80 -18.25 9.47 -4.91
N ARG A 81 -18.02 10.77 -4.73
CA ARG A 81 -18.68 11.80 -5.53
C ARG A 81 -18.32 11.66 -7.02
N GLY A 82 -19.35 11.59 -7.87
CA GLY A 82 -19.19 11.51 -9.32
C GLY A 82 -18.74 10.13 -9.84
N VAL A 83 -18.82 9.08 -9.03
CA VAL A 83 -18.48 7.71 -9.46
C VAL A 83 -19.60 6.72 -9.11
N ASP A 84 -20.17 6.09 -10.13
CA ASP A 84 -21.30 5.17 -9.96
C ASP A 84 -20.86 3.71 -9.74
N LYS A 85 -19.67 3.36 -10.26
CA LYS A 85 -19.10 2.00 -10.22
C LYS A 85 -17.65 2.05 -9.80
N VAL A 86 -17.32 1.34 -8.73
CA VAL A 86 -15.99 1.35 -8.13
C VAL A 86 -15.52 -0.06 -7.81
N GLY A 87 -14.20 -0.24 -7.79
CA GLY A 87 -13.57 -1.48 -7.37
C GLY A 87 -12.95 -1.36 -5.98
N MET A 88 -12.71 -2.49 -5.32
CA MET A 88 -11.92 -2.54 -4.08
C MET A 88 -10.86 -3.63 -4.20
N ILE A 89 -9.60 -3.28 -3.94
CA ILE A 89 -8.55 -4.27 -3.71
C ILE A 89 -8.80 -4.87 -2.33
N PHE A 90 -9.20 -6.14 -2.30
CA PHE A 90 -9.86 -6.75 -1.15
C PHE A 90 -9.09 -7.96 -0.62
N SER A 91 -8.43 -7.78 0.53
CA SER A 91 -7.67 -8.84 1.19
C SER A 91 -8.50 -9.63 2.21
N GLY A 92 -9.72 -9.19 2.53
CA GLY A 92 -10.51 -9.75 3.63
C GLY A 92 -10.02 -9.35 5.02
N GLY A 93 -8.95 -8.55 5.12
CA GLY A 93 -8.51 -7.90 6.35
C GLY A 93 -9.39 -6.71 6.74
N VAL A 94 -9.36 -6.36 8.02
CA VAL A 94 -10.20 -5.31 8.62
C VAL A 94 -10.14 -3.98 7.84
N ASP A 95 -8.96 -3.59 7.36
CA ASP A 95 -8.76 -2.33 6.66
C ASP A 95 -9.53 -2.26 5.34
N SER A 96 -9.42 -3.32 4.52
CA SER A 96 -10.12 -3.38 3.24
C SER A 96 -11.63 -3.61 3.41
N VAL A 97 -12.01 -4.38 4.44
CA VAL A 97 -13.41 -4.72 4.72
C VAL A 97 -14.18 -3.51 5.24
N LEU A 98 -13.58 -2.66 6.08
CA LEU A 98 -14.20 -1.43 6.54
C LEU A 98 -14.53 -0.49 5.37
N ILE A 99 -13.58 -0.25 4.45
CA ILE A 99 -13.82 0.59 3.28
C ILE A 99 -14.89 -0.02 2.37
N ALA A 100 -14.81 -1.31 2.09
CA ALA A 100 -15.82 -2.00 1.27
C ALA A 100 -17.23 -1.90 1.89
N LYS A 101 -17.34 -2.05 3.21
CA LYS A 101 -18.60 -1.90 3.94
C LYS A 101 -19.16 -0.48 3.82
N LEU A 102 -18.34 0.55 4.05
CA LEU A 102 -18.74 1.95 3.91
C LEU A 102 -19.22 2.26 2.49
N ILE A 103 -18.47 1.85 1.47
CA ILE A 103 -18.85 2.06 0.06
C ILE A 103 -20.18 1.37 -0.24
N SER A 104 -20.38 0.14 0.25
CA SER A 104 -21.63 -0.60 0.08
C SER A 104 -22.81 0.08 0.78
N ASP A 105 -22.61 0.65 1.96
CA ASP A 105 -23.65 1.35 2.73
C ASP A 105 -24.11 2.64 2.04
N PHE A 106 -23.21 3.29 1.30
CA PHE A 106 -23.56 4.43 0.43
C PHE A 106 -24.30 4.01 -0.85
N GLY A 107 -24.52 2.71 -1.08
CA GLY A 107 -25.27 2.19 -2.23
C GLY A 107 -24.52 2.25 -3.56
N CYS A 108 -23.19 2.44 -3.55
CA CYS A 108 -22.39 2.45 -4.76
C CYS A 108 -22.26 1.03 -5.36
N ASN A 109 -22.15 0.91 -6.68
CA ASN A 109 -21.92 -0.38 -7.33
C ASN A 109 -20.47 -0.83 -7.11
N LEU A 110 -20.25 -1.57 -6.04
CA LEU A 110 -18.95 -2.05 -5.60
C LEU A 110 -18.66 -3.46 -6.12
N ARG A 111 -17.48 -3.63 -6.73
CA ARG A 111 -16.87 -4.95 -7.01
C ARG A 111 -15.56 -5.10 -6.24
N CYS A 112 -15.45 -6.13 -5.41
CA CYS A 112 -14.24 -6.48 -4.68
C CYS A 112 -13.36 -7.44 -5.49
N TYR A 113 -12.04 -7.29 -5.40
CA TYR A 113 -11.06 -8.13 -6.09
C TYR A 113 -10.06 -8.69 -5.08
N CYS A 114 -10.04 -10.02 -4.93
CA CYS A 114 -9.09 -10.72 -4.07
C CYS A 114 -8.15 -11.55 -4.94
N VAL A 115 -6.84 -11.41 -4.72
CA VAL A 115 -5.81 -12.16 -5.45
C VAL A 115 -5.08 -13.09 -4.49
N GLY A 116 -4.95 -14.36 -4.86
CA GLY A 116 -4.23 -15.32 -4.04
C GLY A 116 -4.07 -16.70 -4.69
N THR A 117 -3.28 -17.56 -4.07
CA THR A 117 -3.14 -18.97 -4.46
C THR A 117 -4.42 -19.76 -4.20
N LYS A 118 -4.64 -20.86 -4.93
CA LYS A 118 -5.90 -21.61 -4.94
C LYS A 118 -6.45 -21.98 -3.54
N ASP A 119 -5.56 -22.20 -2.57
CA ASP A 119 -5.91 -22.66 -1.22
C ASP A 119 -5.53 -21.64 -0.13
N SER A 120 -5.27 -20.38 -0.50
CA SER A 120 -4.85 -19.36 0.46
C SER A 120 -5.93 -19.09 1.50
N GLU A 121 -5.50 -18.93 2.75
CA GLU A 121 -6.39 -18.59 3.85
C GLU A 121 -6.99 -17.18 3.66
N ASP A 122 -6.28 -16.29 2.96
CA ASP A 122 -6.77 -14.97 2.56
C ASP A 122 -8.00 -15.05 1.65
N ILE A 123 -8.01 -15.94 0.64
CA ILE A 123 -9.18 -16.12 -0.24
C ILE A 123 -10.37 -16.65 0.56
N LYS A 124 -10.18 -17.67 1.40
CA LYS A 124 -11.27 -18.25 2.20
C LYS A 124 -11.90 -17.20 3.12
N ASN A 125 -11.07 -16.38 3.76
CA ASN A 125 -11.54 -15.31 4.62
C ASN A 125 -12.24 -14.20 3.84
N ALA A 126 -11.69 -13.79 2.70
CA ALA A 126 -12.29 -12.81 1.81
C ALA A 126 -13.66 -13.28 1.30
N GLU A 127 -13.78 -14.54 0.85
CA GLU A 127 -15.05 -15.14 0.41
C GLU A 127 -16.08 -15.19 1.54
N LYS A 128 -15.66 -15.61 2.74
CA LYS A 128 -16.54 -15.68 3.91
C LYS A 128 -17.09 -14.29 4.27
N VAL A 129 -16.23 -13.29 4.46
CA VAL A 129 -16.67 -11.95 4.86
C VAL A 129 -17.44 -11.24 3.74
N ALA A 130 -17.09 -11.47 2.47
CA ALA A 130 -17.85 -10.94 1.34
C ALA A 130 -19.27 -11.52 1.32
N LYS A 131 -19.43 -12.83 1.56
CA LYS A 131 -20.75 -13.47 1.66
C LYS A 131 -21.57 -12.89 2.81
N ASP A 132 -20.98 -12.77 4.00
CA ASP A 132 -21.68 -12.28 5.20
C ASP A 132 -22.11 -10.81 5.07
N LEU A 133 -21.35 -10.01 4.32
CA LEU A 133 -21.66 -8.60 4.04
C LEU A 133 -22.42 -8.37 2.73
N GLY A 134 -22.71 -9.41 1.95
CA GLY A 134 -23.36 -9.29 0.64
C GLY A 134 -22.51 -8.57 -0.43
N LEU A 135 -21.20 -8.57 -0.29
CA LEU A 135 -20.26 -7.91 -1.20
C LEU A 135 -20.03 -8.74 -2.47
N ASN A 136 -19.91 -8.05 -3.60
CA ASN A 136 -19.67 -8.69 -4.88
C ASN A 136 -18.18 -8.97 -5.10
N LEU A 137 -17.72 -10.19 -4.83
CA LEU A 137 -16.30 -10.57 -4.88
C LEU A 137 -15.92 -11.29 -6.18
N ARG A 138 -14.81 -10.86 -6.82
CA ARG A 138 -14.06 -11.59 -7.85
C ARG A 138 -12.76 -12.12 -7.24
N VAL A 139 -12.60 -13.44 -7.22
CA VAL A 139 -11.34 -14.08 -6.83
C VAL A 139 -10.47 -14.32 -8.06
N ILE A 140 -9.22 -13.89 -8.01
CA ILE A 140 -8.23 -14.05 -9.07
C ILE A 140 -7.15 -15.00 -8.56
N LYS A 141 -7.12 -16.20 -9.13
CA LYS A 141 -6.15 -17.24 -8.75
C LYS A 141 -4.82 -17.01 -9.46
N ILE A 142 -3.73 -17.11 -8.71
CA ILE A 142 -2.36 -17.03 -9.20
C ILE A 142 -1.62 -18.36 -9.05
N ASP A 143 -0.67 -18.58 -9.95
CA ASP A 143 0.25 -19.72 -9.99
C ASP A 143 1.63 -19.23 -10.46
N GLU A 144 2.64 -20.10 -10.41
CA GLU A 144 4.02 -19.77 -10.79
C GLU A 144 4.12 -19.24 -12.22
N ARG A 145 3.38 -19.84 -13.15
CA ARG A 145 3.42 -19.46 -14.57
C ARG A 145 2.89 -18.05 -14.79
N LYS A 146 1.78 -17.70 -14.14
CA LYS A 146 1.18 -16.37 -14.24
C LYS A 146 2.10 -15.33 -13.60
N VAL A 147 2.63 -15.60 -12.42
CA VAL A 147 3.52 -14.67 -11.71
C VAL A 147 4.83 -14.44 -12.48
N ALA A 148 5.50 -15.50 -12.95
CA ALA A 148 6.73 -15.37 -13.73
C ALA A 148 6.55 -14.53 -15.00
N ARG A 149 5.38 -14.59 -15.64
CA ARG A 149 5.07 -13.82 -16.86
C ARG A 149 4.87 -12.32 -16.60
N ILE A 150 4.36 -11.94 -15.43
CA ILE A 150 4.02 -10.54 -15.13
C ILE A 150 5.13 -9.80 -14.38
N ILE A 151 6.09 -10.50 -13.77
CA ILE A 151 7.20 -9.84 -13.04
C ILE A 151 7.96 -8.82 -13.93
N PRO A 152 8.35 -9.14 -15.18
CA PRO A 152 9.01 -8.16 -16.04
C PRO A 152 8.17 -6.89 -16.26
N GLU A 153 6.89 -7.07 -16.58
CA GLU A 153 5.93 -5.98 -16.80
C GLU A 153 5.73 -5.14 -15.53
N ILE A 154 5.75 -5.76 -14.36
CA ILE A 154 5.65 -5.08 -13.06
C ILE A 154 6.90 -4.24 -12.80
N ILE A 155 8.10 -4.79 -12.97
CA ILE A 155 9.37 -4.07 -12.74
C ILE A 155 9.42 -2.82 -13.63
N GLU A 156 9.09 -2.97 -14.91
CA GLU A 156 8.98 -1.85 -15.84
C GLU A 156 7.92 -0.84 -15.39
N THR A 157 6.75 -1.32 -14.95
CA THR A 157 5.65 -0.48 -14.49
C THR A 157 6.05 0.37 -13.29
N ILE A 158 6.60 -0.25 -12.24
CA ILE A 158 6.87 0.42 -10.96
C ILE A 158 8.21 1.17 -10.95
N GLU A 159 9.09 0.87 -11.91
CA GLU A 159 10.42 1.44 -12.06
C GLU A 159 11.34 1.14 -10.86
N LEU A 160 11.15 -0.05 -10.30
CA LEU A 160 11.87 -0.60 -9.14
C LEU A 160 11.97 -2.12 -9.30
N ASN A 161 13.05 -2.69 -8.79
CA ASN A 161 13.31 -4.14 -8.78
C ASN A 161 13.56 -4.69 -7.38
N GLY A 162 13.22 -3.93 -6.33
CA GLY A 162 13.19 -4.41 -4.96
C GLY A 162 12.20 -5.56 -4.81
N LEU A 163 12.62 -6.64 -4.15
CA LEU A 163 11.86 -7.87 -4.04
C LEU A 163 10.50 -7.65 -3.38
N LEU A 164 10.46 -6.94 -2.25
CA LEU A 164 9.21 -6.62 -1.54
C LEU A 164 8.30 -5.75 -2.41
N GLN A 165 8.86 -4.76 -3.11
CA GLN A 165 8.10 -3.87 -3.98
C GLN A 165 7.43 -4.63 -5.14
N VAL A 166 8.16 -5.55 -5.77
CA VAL A 166 7.62 -6.39 -6.85
C VAL A 166 6.55 -7.34 -6.31
N GLU A 167 6.81 -8.01 -5.19
CA GLU A 167 5.87 -8.97 -4.61
C GLU A 167 4.54 -8.33 -4.18
N VAL A 168 4.58 -7.13 -3.59
CA VAL A 168 3.37 -6.39 -3.23
C VAL A 168 2.64 -5.85 -4.48
N ALA A 169 3.37 -5.51 -5.54
CA ALA A 169 2.77 -5.05 -6.80
C ALA A 169 1.97 -6.14 -7.54
N VAL A 170 2.39 -7.41 -7.47
CA VAL A 170 1.73 -8.54 -8.17
C VAL A 170 0.21 -8.61 -7.95
N PRO A 171 -0.30 -8.71 -6.70
CA PRO A 171 -1.74 -8.82 -6.48
C PRO A 171 -2.47 -7.53 -6.90
N MET A 172 -1.86 -6.37 -6.69
CA MET A 172 -2.46 -5.08 -7.06
C MET A 172 -2.58 -4.95 -8.58
N TYR A 173 -1.56 -5.34 -9.33
CA TYR A 173 -1.53 -5.30 -10.79
C TYR A 173 -2.64 -6.16 -11.39
N LEU A 174 -2.77 -7.39 -10.89
CA LEU A 174 -3.80 -8.32 -11.33
C LEU A 174 -5.20 -7.85 -10.96
N ALA A 175 -5.38 -7.25 -9.79
CA ALA A 175 -6.66 -6.68 -9.37
C ALA A 175 -7.04 -5.47 -10.25
N ALA A 176 -6.10 -4.57 -10.53
CA ALA A 176 -6.31 -3.41 -11.39
C ALA A 176 -6.64 -3.82 -12.84
N LYS A 177 -5.90 -4.81 -13.37
CA LYS A 177 -6.17 -5.39 -14.69
C LYS A 177 -7.59 -5.97 -14.79
N ALA A 178 -7.98 -6.78 -13.82
CA ALA A 178 -9.34 -7.35 -13.76
C ALA A 178 -10.42 -6.27 -13.60
N ALA A 179 -10.15 -5.22 -12.84
CA ALA A 179 -11.07 -4.09 -12.69
C ALA A 179 -11.25 -3.32 -14.00
N SER A 180 -10.17 -3.10 -14.75
CA SER A 180 -10.20 -2.48 -16.07
C SER A 180 -11.01 -3.30 -17.07
N GLU A 181 -10.82 -4.63 -17.09
CA GLU A 181 -11.63 -5.58 -17.88
C GLU A 181 -13.13 -5.49 -17.53
N ASP A 182 -13.46 -5.31 -16.25
CA ASP A 182 -14.83 -5.13 -15.78
C ASP A 182 -15.37 -3.70 -16.00
N GLY A 183 -14.62 -2.82 -16.68
CA GLY A 183 -15.00 -1.45 -16.99
C GLY A 183 -14.99 -0.51 -15.79
N ILE A 184 -14.25 -0.84 -14.73
CA ILE A 184 -14.07 0.00 -13.54
C ILE A 184 -12.92 0.98 -13.80
N LYS A 185 -13.14 2.25 -13.47
CA LYS A 185 -12.14 3.32 -13.63
C LYS A 185 -11.57 3.84 -12.32
N VAL A 186 -12.21 3.52 -11.19
CA VAL A 186 -11.78 3.93 -9.86
C VAL A 186 -11.78 2.73 -8.94
N MET A 187 -10.66 2.50 -8.26
CA MET A 187 -10.50 1.49 -7.23
C MET A 187 -10.12 2.11 -5.89
N PHE A 188 -10.47 1.41 -4.83
CA PHE A 188 -10.09 1.73 -3.47
C PHE A 188 -9.08 0.70 -2.94
N ASN A 189 -8.19 1.15 -2.07
CA ASN A 189 -7.28 0.31 -1.29
C ASN A 189 -7.31 0.72 0.19
N GLY A 190 -6.96 -0.21 1.07
CA GLY A 190 -6.87 0.00 2.51
C GLY A 190 -5.55 0.59 2.99
N GLN A 191 -4.76 1.19 2.09
CA GLN A 191 -3.43 1.70 2.42
C GLN A 191 -3.48 2.90 3.38
N GLY A 192 -2.53 2.96 4.32
CA GLY A 192 -2.45 3.98 5.37
C GLY A 192 -3.03 3.55 6.72
N ALA A 193 -3.84 2.50 6.78
CA ALA A 193 -4.44 2.06 8.05
C ALA A 193 -3.41 1.52 9.04
N ASP A 194 -2.40 0.78 8.56
CA ASP A 194 -1.31 0.27 9.40
C ASP A 194 -0.47 1.40 9.98
N GLU A 195 -0.09 2.38 9.16
CA GLU A 195 0.70 3.55 9.55
C GLU A 195 -0.06 4.47 10.51
N LEU A 196 -1.37 4.64 10.31
CA LEU A 196 -2.18 5.51 11.17
C LEU A 196 -2.55 4.86 12.51
N PHE A 197 -2.76 3.54 12.53
CA PHE A 197 -3.30 2.84 13.70
C PHE A 197 -2.34 1.79 14.29
N ALA A 198 -1.05 1.94 13.99
CA ALA A 198 0.03 1.12 14.52
C ALA A 198 -0.23 -0.38 14.26
N GLY A 199 -0.41 -0.74 12.99
CA GLY A 199 -0.82 -2.07 12.58
C GLY A 199 0.29 -3.07 12.32
N TYR A 200 1.46 -2.58 11.89
CA TYR A 200 2.63 -3.42 11.71
C TYR A 200 3.07 -4.07 13.02
N TRP A 201 3.47 -5.33 12.93
CA TRP A 201 3.81 -6.14 14.10
C TRP A 201 4.96 -5.53 14.92
N TRP A 202 5.94 -4.91 14.25
CA TRP A 202 7.15 -4.38 14.86
C TRP A 202 6.91 -3.08 15.64
N TYR A 203 5.77 -2.41 15.48
CA TYR A 203 5.43 -1.23 16.29
C TYR A 203 5.39 -1.53 17.80
N LYS A 204 5.06 -2.76 18.18
CA LYS A 204 5.09 -3.18 19.59
C LYS A 204 6.52 -3.21 20.15
N ASN A 205 7.53 -3.48 19.30
CA ASN A 205 8.93 -3.43 19.70
C ASN A 205 9.36 -1.99 20.00
N VAL A 206 8.86 -1.00 19.26
CA VAL A 206 9.10 0.42 19.55
C VAL A 206 8.54 0.80 20.93
N VAL A 207 7.38 0.25 21.31
CA VAL A 207 6.81 0.46 22.65
C VAL A 207 7.68 -0.20 23.72
N ARG A 208 8.15 -1.43 23.48
CA ARG A 208 9.02 -2.19 24.38
C ARG A 208 10.37 -1.52 24.64
N GLU A 209 11.01 -1.06 23.57
CA GLU A 209 12.40 -0.60 23.57
C GLU A 209 12.50 0.90 23.84
N GLU A 210 11.47 1.66 23.48
CA GLU A 210 11.45 3.11 23.61
C GLU A 210 10.23 3.58 24.41
N SER A 211 9.18 4.06 23.74
CA SER A 211 7.98 4.57 24.42
C SER A 211 6.79 4.72 23.47
N PHE A 212 5.60 4.90 24.06
CA PHE A 212 4.40 5.26 23.30
C PHE A 212 4.54 6.57 22.51
N LEU A 213 5.23 7.57 23.06
CA LEU A 213 5.45 8.84 22.34
C LEU A 213 6.37 8.62 21.13
N LYS A 214 7.37 7.76 21.28
CA LYS A 214 8.26 7.40 20.19
C LYS A 214 7.56 6.59 19.11
N LEU A 215 6.65 5.69 19.48
CA LEU A 215 5.74 5.04 18.54
C LEU A 215 4.97 6.10 17.73
N HIS A 216 4.43 7.13 18.38
CA HIS A 216 3.72 8.21 17.68
C HIS A 216 4.61 8.95 16.67
N ASP A 217 5.87 9.23 17.01
CA ASP A 217 6.83 9.81 16.07
C ASP A 217 7.07 8.90 14.86
N LYS A 218 7.15 7.58 15.08
CA LYS A 218 7.32 6.59 14.01
C LYS A 218 6.11 6.52 13.09
N LEU A 219 4.88 6.62 13.61
CA LEU A 219 3.68 6.71 12.78
C LEU A 219 3.73 7.94 11.85
N TRP A 220 4.24 9.08 12.33
CA TRP A 220 4.46 10.25 11.48
C TRP A 220 5.54 10.01 10.41
N GLU A 221 6.65 9.40 10.80
CA GLU A 221 7.75 9.08 9.87
C GLU A 221 7.27 8.17 8.73
N ASP A 222 6.46 7.16 9.03
CA ASP A 222 5.89 6.27 8.03
C ASP A 222 4.90 6.98 7.10
N ILE A 223 4.08 7.91 7.63
CA ILE A 223 3.20 8.74 6.79
C ILE A 223 4.00 9.69 5.89
N ASP A 224 5.07 10.29 6.40
CA ASP A 224 5.94 11.19 5.63
C ASP A 224 6.64 10.44 4.47
N LEU A 225 6.95 9.16 4.67
CA LEU A 225 7.66 8.31 3.71
C LEU A 225 6.74 7.42 2.86
N ALA A 226 5.43 7.39 3.16
CA ALA A 226 4.46 6.56 2.46
C ALA A 226 4.45 6.77 0.95
N TYR A 227 4.74 8.00 0.47
CA TYR A 227 4.83 8.29 -0.96
C TYR A 227 5.87 7.41 -1.65
N ASP A 228 7.06 7.27 -1.05
CA ASP A 228 8.19 6.58 -1.66
C ASP A 228 8.15 5.06 -1.40
N ASP A 229 7.68 4.66 -0.21
CA ASP A 229 7.63 3.24 0.19
C ASP A 229 6.51 2.46 -0.49
N THR A 230 5.38 3.12 -0.75
CA THR A 230 4.13 2.44 -1.13
C THR A 230 3.37 3.16 -2.23
N LEU A 231 2.95 4.41 -2.03
CA LEU A 231 1.93 5.05 -2.88
C LEU A 231 2.39 5.25 -4.32
N GLU A 232 3.67 5.57 -4.55
CA GLU A 232 4.20 5.67 -5.92
C GLU A 232 4.10 4.34 -6.68
N ARG A 233 4.41 3.21 -6.03
CA ARG A 233 4.25 1.87 -6.62
C ARG A 233 2.77 1.61 -6.90
N GLU A 234 1.91 1.84 -5.94
CA GLU A 234 0.47 1.54 -6.05
C GLU A 234 -0.23 2.36 -7.14
N ASP A 235 0.13 3.64 -7.26
CA ASP A 235 -0.37 4.52 -8.33
C ASP A 235 0.07 4.02 -9.70
N LYS A 236 1.37 3.74 -9.91
CA LYS A 236 1.88 3.22 -11.19
C LYS A 236 1.22 1.90 -11.59
N VAL A 237 1.08 0.97 -10.65
CA VAL A 237 0.47 -0.36 -10.88
C VAL A 237 -0.97 -0.24 -11.37
N THR A 238 -1.76 0.64 -10.74
CA THR A 238 -3.17 0.83 -11.07
C THR A 238 -3.34 1.65 -12.35
N MET A 239 -2.54 2.69 -12.54
CA MET A 239 -2.54 3.53 -13.74
C MET A 239 -2.05 2.83 -15.00
N ALA A 240 -1.15 1.84 -14.89
CA ALA A 240 -0.80 0.95 -16.01
C ALA A 240 -2.03 0.22 -16.60
N ASN A 241 -3.10 0.07 -15.81
CA ASN A 241 -4.36 -0.52 -16.24
C ASN A 241 -5.48 0.53 -16.44
N SER A 242 -5.13 1.83 -16.47
CA SER A 242 -6.08 2.95 -16.57
C SER A 242 -7.16 2.96 -15.47
N VAL A 243 -6.74 2.64 -14.25
CA VAL A 243 -7.59 2.63 -13.06
C VAL A 243 -7.01 3.59 -12.02
N GLU A 244 -7.80 4.60 -11.65
CA GLU A 244 -7.44 5.55 -10.57
C GLU A 244 -7.55 4.87 -9.21
N LEU A 245 -6.53 5.01 -8.37
CA LEU A 245 -6.54 4.50 -7.00
C LEU A 245 -6.92 5.58 -5.98
N ARG A 246 -7.82 5.23 -5.04
CA ARG A 246 -8.22 6.07 -3.90
C ARG A 246 -7.90 5.37 -2.59
N VAL A 247 -7.35 6.12 -1.64
CA VAL A 247 -6.85 5.62 -0.34
C VAL A 247 -7.47 6.42 0.80
N PRO A 248 -8.70 6.07 1.25
CA PRO A 248 -9.48 6.90 2.19
C PRO A 248 -8.80 7.16 3.53
N TYR A 249 -7.95 6.24 4.00
CA TYR A 249 -7.23 6.42 5.25
C TYR A 249 -6.25 7.60 5.19
N LEU A 250 -5.71 7.91 4.01
CA LEU A 250 -4.79 9.05 3.82
C LEU A 250 -5.52 10.37 3.53
N ASP A 251 -6.84 10.40 3.68
CA ASP A 251 -7.57 11.66 3.68
C ASP A 251 -7.04 12.58 4.81
N ARG A 252 -6.88 13.87 4.51
CA ARG A 252 -6.32 14.84 5.45
C ARG A 252 -7.07 14.85 6.79
N ASN A 253 -8.40 14.76 6.79
CA ASN A 253 -9.18 14.79 8.03
C ASN A 253 -9.02 13.49 8.82
N VAL A 254 -8.88 12.36 8.11
CA VAL A 254 -8.61 11.06 8.73
C VAL A 254 -7.22 11.04 9.37
N VAL A 255 -6.18 11.50 8.65
CA VAL A 255 -4.81 11.59 9.18
C VAL A 255 -4.77 12.51 10.40
N GLN A 256 -5.37 13.71 10.32
CA GLN A 256 -5.43 14.65 11.44
C GLN A 256 -6.14 14.06 12.66
N CYS A 257 -7.29 13.41 12.46
CA CYS A 257 -8.01 12.74 13.54
C CYS A 257 -7.18 11.60 14.14
N ALA A 258 -6.61 10.73 13.30
CA ALA A 258 -5.82 9.58 13.75
C ALA A 258 -4.57 9.99 14.54
N MET A 259 -3.93 11.11 14.17
CA MET A 259 -2.73 11.60 14.84
C MET A 259 -3.00 12.36 16.14
N ARG A 260 -4.25 12.76 16.41
CA ARG A 260 -4.68 13.28 17.72
C ARG A 260 -4.93 12.18 18.75
N ILE A 261 -5.15 10.94 18.29
CA ILE A 261 -5.46 9.78 19.13
C ILE A 261 -4.20 9.30 19.83
N SER A 262 -4.29 9.14 21.14
CA SER A 262 -3.23 8.58 21.97
C SER A 262 -2.77 7.21 21.42
N PRO A 263 -1.45 7.00 21.24
CA PRO A 263 -0.92 5.72 20.77
C PRO A 263 -1.29 4.53 21.67
N ARG A 264 -1.60 4.78 22.96
CA ARG A 264 -2.12 3.77 23.91
C ARG A 264 -3.50 3.21 23.55
N LEU A 265 -4.26 3.94 22.73
CA LEU A 265 -5.55 3.48 22.20
C LEU A 265 -5.39 2.70 20.87
N LYS A 266 -4.19 2.71 20.28
CA LYS A 266 -3.88 2.01 19.03
C LYS A 266 -3.25 0.64 19.30
N ILE A 267 -2.30 0.60 20.24
CA ILE A 267 -1.63 -0.59 20.77
C ILE A 267 -1.69 -0.53 22.31
N LYS A 268 -2.01 -1.65 22.96
CA LYS A 268 -2.16 -1.71 24.44
C LYS A 268 -0.81 -1.78 25.16
N ASP A 269 0.08 -2.63 24.67
CA ASP A 269 1.39 -2.92 25.24
C ASP A 269 2.29 -3.62 24.20
N ASP A 270 3.49 -4.03 24.61
CA ASP A 270 4.48 -4.71 23.78
C ASP A 270 4.14 -6.17 23.43
N GLU A 271 3.13 -6.75 24.08
CA GLU A 271 2.63 -8.11 23.84
C GLU A 271 1.33 -8.14 23.00
N ASP A 272 0.79 -6.97 22.64
CA ASP A 272 -0.45 -6.83 21.89
C ASP A 272 -0.34 -7.38 20.45
N SER A 273 -0.83 -8.59 20.28
CA SER A 273 -0.96 -9.30 18.99
C SER A 273 -2.07 -8.73 18.10
N THR A 274 -3.07 -8.07 18.69
CA THR A 274 -4.26 -7.58 17.97
C THR A 274 -3.98 -6.25 17.28
N ARG A 275 -3.46 -5.24 18.02
CA ARG A 275 -3.18 -3.88 17.53
C ARG A 275 -4.39 -3.18 16.89
N LYS A 276 -4.22 -1.96 16.36
CA LYS A 276 -5.26 -1.18 15.67
C LYS A 276 -6.57 -1.03 16.46
N TRP A 277 -6.54 -0.96 17.80
CA TRP A 277 -7.75 -1.13 18.61
C TRP A 277 -8.89 -0.14 18.28
N VAL A 278 -8.58 1.16 18.16
CA VAL A 278 -9.60 2.16 17.74
C VAL A 278 -10.14 1.86 16.35
N HIS A 279 -9.27 1.48 15.40
CA HIS A 279 -9.70 1.17 14.03
C HIS A 279 -10.62 -0.06 13.97
N ARG A 280 -10.27 -1.11 14.72
CA ARG A 280 -11.10 -2.31 14.88
C ARG A 280 -12.42 -2.01 15.59
N GLY A 281 -12.41 -1.10 16.57
CA GLY A 281 -13.61 -0.58 17.22
C GLY A 281 -14.56 0.09 16.24
N VAL A 282 -14.05 0.96 15.36
CA VAL A 282 -14.84 1.57 14.28
C VAL A 282 -15.39 0.54 13.31
N ALA A 283 -14.56 -0.43 12.89
CA ALA A 283 -15.01 -1.51 12.00
C ALA A 283 -16.17 -2.30 12.62
N ALA A 284 -16.04 -2.73 13.87
CA ALA A 284 -17.09 -3.43 14.59
C ALA A 284 -18.37 -2.57 14.74
N MET A 285 -18.22 -1.28 15.07
CA MET A 285 -19.34 -0.34 15.22
C MET A 285 -20.12 -0.15 13.91
N LEU A 286 -19.43 -0.17 12.76
CA LEU A 286 -20.02 -0.06 11.42
C LEU A 286 -20.54 -1.38 10.84
N GLY A 287 -20.55 -2.45 11.65
CA GLY A 287 -21.14 -3.73 11.29
C GLY A 287 -20.20 -4.67 10.51
N VAL A 288 -18.89 -4.45 10.55
CA VAL A 288 -17.93 -5.48 10.13
C VAL A 288 -18.03 -6.66 11.10
N PRO A 289 -18.11 -7.92 10.62
CA PRO A 289 -18.23 -9.07 11.51
C PRO A 289 -17.10 -9.15 12.53
N GLN A 290 -17.43 -9.47 13.78
CA GLN A 290 -16.49 -9.49 14.91
C GLN A 290 -15.24 -10.35 14.64
N TYR A 291 -15.44 -11.51 13.99
CA TYR A 291 -14.34 -12.43 13.65
C TYR A 291 -13.37 -11.86 12.60
N THR A 292 -13.77 -10.82 11.85
CA THR A 292 -12.90 -10.08 10.93
C THR A 292 -12.35 -8.84 11.61
N ALA A 293 -13.20 -8.07 12.31
CA ALA A 293 -12.81 -6.83 12.97
C ALA A 293 -11.70 -7.05 14.00
N TYR A 294 -11.76 -8.11 14.79
CA TYR A 294 -10.77 -8.44 15.83
C TYR A 294 -9.84 -9.60 15.45
N ARG A 295 -9.79 -9.98 14.16
CA ARG A 295 -8.86 -11.01 13.70
C ARG A 295 -7.42 -10.56 13.89
N GLU A 296 -6.63 -11.36 14.58
CA GLU A 296 -5.18 -11.17 14.62
C GLU A 296 -4.57 -11.47 13.25
N LYS A 297 -3.57 -10.68 12.84
CA LYS A 297 -2.86 -10.91 11.58
C LYS A 297 -1.63 -11.76 11.92
N ASP A 298 -1.74 -13.06 11.72
CA ASP A 298 -0.60 -14.00 11.83
C ASP A 298 0.30 -13.80 10.60
N MET A 299 1.55 -13.41 10.84
CA MET A 299 2.53 -13.17 9.77
C MET A 299 2.82 -14.41 8.94
N ALA A 300 2.77 -15.60 9.55
CA ALA A 300 3.01 -16.86 8.86
C ALA A 300 1.85 -17.28 7.95
N GLN A 301 0.65 -16.75 8.20
CA GLN A 301 -0.57 -17.07 7.45
C GLN A 301 -1.01 -15.92 6.53
N SER A 302 -0.37 -14.74 6.62
CA SER A 302 -0.75 -13.56 5.85
C SER A 302 0.01 -13.48 4.55
N GLY A 303 -0.72 -13.43 3.43
CA GLY A 303 -0.13 -13.21 2.13
C GLY A 303 -0.95 -13.88 1.03
N SER A 304 -0.95 -13.25 -0.14
CA SER A 304 -1.49 -13.81 -1.38
C SER A 304 -0.82 -15.13 -1.80
N GLY A 305 0.23 -15.58 -1.10
CA GLY A 305 1.11 -16.68 -1.49
C GLY A 305 2.14 -16.28 -2.56
N VAL A 306 2.26 -14.97 -2.84
CA VAL A 306 3.18 -14.46 -3.86
C VAL A 306 4.62 -14.72 -3.49
N HIS A 307 5.02 -14.49 -2.23
CA HIS A 307 6.40 -14.73 -1.78
C HIS A 307 6.87 -16.15 -2.11
N ASP A 308 6.09 -17.16 -1.70
CA ASP A 308 6.42 -18.57 -1.98
C ASP A 308 6.41 -18.89 -3.48
N ILE A 309 5.52 -18.26 -4.26
CA ILE A 309 5.52 -18.40 -5.72
C ILE A 309 6.80 -17.80 -6.32
N VAL A 310 7.16 -16.57 -5.94
CA VAL A 310 8.35 -15.88 -6.46
C VAL A 310 9.61 -16.67 -6.11
N LYS A 311 9.69 -17.20 -4.88
CA LYS A 311 10.75 -18.11 -4.47
C LYS A 311 10.87 -19.32 -5.40
N ARG A 312 9.78 -20.06 -5.62
CA ARG A 312 9.78 -21.23 -6.53
C ARG A 312 10.10 -20.86 -7.98
N VAL A 313 9.63 -19.70 -8.45
CA VAL A 313 9.95 -19.19 -9.80
C VAL A 313 11.44 -18.92 -9.93
N ALA A 314 12.05 -18.27 -8.93
CA ALA A 314 13.48 -17.97 -8.92
C ALA A 314 14.33 -19.25 -8.82
N GLU A 315 14.01 -20.15 -7.88
CA GLU A 315 14.69 -21.45 -7.73
C GLU A 315 14.63 -22.27 -9.03
N GLY A 316 13.46 -22.34 -9.68
CA GLY A 316 13.31 -23.02 -10.96
C GLY A 316 14.03 -22.33 -12.12
N TYR A 317 14.12 -20.99 -12.12
CA TYR A 317 14.85 -20.23 -13.14
C TYR A 317 16.37 -20.47 -13.07
N PHE A 318 16.90 -20.69 -11.86
CA PHE A 318 18.31 -20.99 -11.60
C PHE A 318 18.63 -22.49 -11.46
N GLU A 319 17.68 -23.39 -11.72
CA GLU A 319 17.93 -24.82 -11.65
C GLU A 319 19.08 -25.21 -12.61
N GLY A 320 20.16 -25.76 -12.04
CA GLY A 320 21.37 -26.12 -12.78
C GLY A 320 22.27 -24.95 -13.22
N LYS A 321 22.00 -23.72 -12.76
CA LYS A 321 22.81 -22.52 -13.00
C LYS A 321 23.56 -22.09 -11.75
N ARG A 322 24.63 -21.32 -11.92
CA ARG A 322 25.30 -20.64 -10.81
C ARG A 322 24.56 -19.34 -10.51
N VAL A 323 24.32 -19.08 -9.23
CA VAL A 323 23.71 -17.84 -8.74
C VAL A 323 24.81 -16.89 -8.26
N GLU A 324 24.90 -15.71 -8.87
CA GLU A 324 25.67 -14.60 -8.33
C GLU A 324 24.70 -13.60 -7.70
N ALA A 325 24.40 -13.82 -6.42
CA ALA A 325 23.44 -12.98 -5.72
C ALA A 325 24.06 -11.63 -5.32
N VAL A 326 23.31 -10.58 -5.63
CA VAL A 326 23.55 -9.24 -5.11
C VAL A 326 22.23 -8.81 -4.48
N GLU A 327 22.25 -8.56 -3.18
CA GLU A 327 21.11 -7.95 -2.51
C GLU A 327 20.84 -6.58 -3.12
N LEU A 328 19.59 -6.35 -3.55
CA LEU A 328 19.20 -5.09 -4.17
C LEU A 328 18.65 -4.16 -3.08
N ALA A 329 18.87 -2.86 -3.25
CA ALA A 329 18.22 -1.87 -2.40
C ALA A 329 16.70 -1.97 -2.57
N ASP A 330 15.99 -2.05 -1.44
CA ASP A 330 14.54 -2.12 -1.38
C ASP A 330 13.99 -1.02 -0.44
N LYS A 331 12.67 -0.91 -0.35
CA LYS A 331 11.96 0.17 0.36
C LYS A 331 10.87 -0.36 1.27
N GLY A 332 10.48 0.47 2.23
CA GLY A 332 9.44 0.16 3.22
C GLY A 332 9.96 0.16 4.65
N SER A 333 9.03 0.19 5.60
CA SER A 333 9.35 0.24 7.03
C SER A 333 10.17 -0.96 7.51
N ASN A 334 10.00 -2.13 6.89
CA ASN A 334 10.78 -3.33 7.20
C ASN A 334 12.28 -3.06 6.99
N TYR A 335 12.67 -2.54 5.82
CA TYR A 335 14.07 -2.21 5.52
C TYR A 335 14.62 -1.02 6.32
N ARG A 336 13.74 -0.16 6.85
CA ARG A 336 14.17 0.95 7.71
C ARG A 336 14.43 0.55 9.16
N TYR A 337 13.61 -0.36 9.69
CA TYR A 337 13.54 -0.59 11.15
C TYR A 337 13.80 -2.03 11.55
N LEU A 338 13.82 -2.97 10.61
CA LEU A 338 14.11 -4.37 10.86
C LEU A 338 15.44 -4.73 10.19
N ASP A 339 16.23 -5.53 10.89
CA ASP A 339 17.45 -6.16 10.37
C ASP A 339 17.13 -7.60 9.93
N ASP A 340 16.03 -7.75 9.18
CA ASP A 340 15.51 -9.03 8.72
C ASP A 340 15.95 -9.30 7.28
N ASP A 341 16.61 -10.44 7.07
CA ASP A 341 16.96 -10.93 5.73
C ASP A 341 15.68 -11.37 4.99
N TYR A 342 15.22 -10.53 4.05
CA TYR A 342 14.02 -10.79 3.27
C TYR A 342 14.38 -11.36 1.90
N GLY A 343 13.99 -12.61 1.65
CA GLY A 343 14.21 -13.29 0.37
C GLY A 343 15.33 -14.31 0.39
N THR A 344 15.71 -14.79 -0.79
CA THR A 344 16.80 -15.75 -0.99
C THR A 344 17.77 -15.23 -2.06
N PRO A 345 19.02 -15.71 -2.09
CA PRO A 345 19.99 -15.36 -3.14
C PRO A 345 19.44 -15.49 -4.57
N GLU A 346 18.68 -16.55 -4.83
CA GLU A 346 18.02 -16.83 -6.10
C GLU A 346 16.98 -15.76 -6.45
N MET A 347 16.17 -15.32 -5.48
CA MET A 347 15.13 -14.31 -5.69
C MET A 347 15.75 -12.96 -6.05
N TRP A 348 16.81 -12.55 -5.35
CA TRP A 348 17.52 -11.30 -5.65
C TRP A 348 18.20 -11.34 -7.01
N ALA A 349 18.90 -12.44 -7.32
CA ALA A 349 19.51 -12.64 -8.63
C ALA A 349 18.45 -12.63 -9.75
N TYR A 350 17.28 -13.20 -9.51
CA TYR A 350 16.19 -13.24 -10.47
C TYR A 350 15.66 -11.83 -10.79
N MET A 351 15.39 -11.01 -9.76
CA MET A 351 14.95 -9.62 -9.96
C MET A 351 15.98 -8.80 -10.75
N ARG A 352 17.28 -9.01 -10.45
CA ARG A 352 18.38 -8.36 -11.17
C ARG A 352 18.45 -8.78 -12.64
N GLU A 353 18.49 -10.08 -12.93
CA GLU A 353 18.59 -10.56 -14.32
C GLU A 353 17.40 -10.11 -15.16
N ILE A 354 16.18 -10.16 -14.62
CA ILE A 354 14.99 -9.69 -15.33
C ILE A 354 15.10 -8.18 -15.62
N THR A 355 15.65 -7.40 -14.71
CA THR A 355 15.87 -5.97 -14.93
C THR A 355 16.87 -5.72 -16.06
N GLU A 356 18.01 -6.40 -16.04
CA GLU A 356 19.09 -6.26 -17.03
C GLU A 356 18.62 -6.70 -18.42
N VAL A 357 17.93 -7.85 -18.52
CA VAL A 357 17.45 -8.40 -19.79
C VAL A 357 16.41 -7.50 -20.47
N ASN A 358 15.56 -6.83 -19.70
CA ASN A 358 14.49 -5.99 -20.24
C ASN A 358 14.89 -4.51 -20.36
N GLN A 359 16.14 -4.14 -20.03
CA GLN A 359 16.62 -2.74 -19.99
C GLN A 359 15.69 -1.81 -19.20
N CYS A 360 14.97 -2.34 -18.20
CA CYS A 360 13.87 -1.62 -17.57
C CYS A 360 14.31 -0.42 -16.73
N LEU A 361 15.57 -0.38 -16.27
CA LEU A 361 16.06 0.56 -15.24
C LEU A 361 17.46 1.13 -15.53
N GLU A 362 17.97 1.07 -16.77
CA GLU A 362 19.27 1.68 -17.12
C GLU A 362 19.28 3.22 -17.04
#